data_AF-A0AAN7CG04-F1
#
_entry.id   AF-A0AAN7CG04-F1
#
_cell.length_a   1.000
_cell.length_b   1.000
_cell.length_c   1.000
_cell.angle_alpha   90.00
_cell.angle_beta   90.00
_cell.angle_gamma   90.00
#
_symmetry.space_group_name_H-M   'P 1'
#
loop_
_entity.id
_entity.type
_entity.pdbx_description
1 polymer ?
#
loop_
_entity_poly.entity_id
_entity_poly.type
_entity_poly.pdbx_seq_one_letter_code
_entity_poly.pdbx_strand_id
1 'polypeptide(L)'
;MASDAGQGISAIAGAEEAKAEGKATKKRNPPVPPKLPPGPRTPYELCDTFSPWDFPPSIPRSPKSRDLPEHSLPETDPAPYRERSSSLDPWLVVETWKYVDEVIDGATQYLEFYGAKALRDFATTVTMATPQLLFVDGTFAELAQEMADYIQVGDQVKPYLEQEQNEEALQIIVKASSFLNSAPEKDFTGAYNLLIHLVLQSKEPIKYLPAVCGNLMKPITSSPAHSFTLAANALSTIFNLIEPSSPLRFNVLMQIIRFIRQHGQFDLLKPRLKNLEGWFAEWDTDDEQQRKLYVEVSEAAAEAGDDEESYHYLIKALRTLGREEQEEITSEEAQELSLRAVRMAISSPTRFDFQDLRALPSVQALSDSHPVYSQLLDIFTEQDLEDYNDFRDEHEGWIEKEKLDHEKLQRKMRLLTFASLAASTPNREIPYANIAKALQIPAEEVEMWTIDVIRSKLVEGRLSQQQKVFLVHRTTYRVFGEKQWRELGTRVDQYKSIVDRLIGVVRKAQADVENQREREQQELERKLANAGISGSQGDRRRQQKPRTDEDD
;
A
#
# COMPACT_ATOMS: atom_id res chain seq x y z
N MET A 1 34.07 -27.68 -56.38
CA MET A 1 33.60 -27.18 -57.69
C MET A 1 32.14 -26.83 -57.46
N ALA A 2 31.75 -25.55 -57.39
CA ALA A 2 31.75 -24.57 -58.48
C ALA A 2 30.89 -25.08 -59.66
N SER A 3 29.88 -24.36 -60.15
CA SER A 3 29.32 -23.08 -59.70
C SER A 3 28.03 -22.78 -60.50
N ASP A 4 27.35 -21.71 -60.10
CA ASP A 4 26.72 -20.74 -60.99
C ASP A 4 25.27 -20.89 -61.51
N ALA A 5 24.68 -19.70 -61.67
CA ALA A 5 23.57 -19.24 -62.53
C ALA A 5 22.29 -20.11 -62.70
N GLY A 6 21.06 -19.57 -62.60
CA GLY A 6 20.61 -18.18 -62.40
C GLY A 6 19.89 -17.60 -63.62
N GLN A 7 18.79 -16.87 -63.36
CA GLN A 7 18.02 -16.03 -64.30
C GLN A 7 17.29 -16.79 -65.44
N GLY A 8 16.04 -16.48 -65.83
CA GLY A 8 15.12 -15.43 -65.41
C GLY A 8 13.92 -15.29 -66.36
N ILE A 9 12.92 -14.52 -65.90
CA ILE A 9 12.12 -13.56 -66.68
C ILE A 9 11.24 -14.12 -67.84
N SER A 10 9.90 -14.09 -67.70
CA SER A 10 9.06 -12.96 -68.16
C SER A 10 7.54 -13.24 -68.22
N ALA A 11 6.77 -12.15 -68.18
CA ALA A 11 5.41 -11.90 -68.73
C ALA A 11 4.28 -12.95 -68.51
N ILE A 12 3.15 -12.65 -67.86
CA ILE A 12 2.18 -11.53 -68.00
C ILE A 12 1.41 -11.55 -69.34
N ALA A 13 0.22 -12.15 -69.31
CA ALA A 13 -1.03 -11.80 -70.03
C ALA A 13 -2.07 -12.93 -69.75
N GLY A 14 -3.36 -12.71 -69.55
CA GLY A 14 -4.15 -11.48 -69.43
C GLY A 14 -5.65 -11.82 -69.21
N ALA A 15 -6.47 -10.81 -68.89
CA ALA A 15 -7.95 -10.71 -68.92
C ALA A 15 -8.80 -11.99 -69.18
N GLU A 16 -9.74 -12.40 -68.31
CA GLU A 16 -11.02 -11.72 -67.98
C GLU A 16 -12.03 -11.73 -69.14
N GLU A 17 -13.10 -12.54 -69.04
CA GLU A 17 -14.51 -12.08 -69.12
C GLU A 17 -15.58 -13.20 -69.02
N ALA A 18 -16.75 -12.75 -68.58
CA ALA A 18 -17.90 -13.47 -68.03
C ALA A 18 -18.85 -14.21 -69.00
N LYS A 19 -19.65 -15.12 -68.43
CA LYS A 19 -21.09 -15.40 -68.69
C LYS A 19 -21.58 -16.52 -67.76
N ALA A 20 -22.82 -16.66 -67.29
CA ALA A 20 -23.99 -15.82 -66.96
C ALA A 20 -25.24 -16.74 -66.99
N GLU A 21 -26.16 -16.57 -66.03
CA GLU A 21 -27.50 -17.23 -65.92
C GLU A 21 -27.50 -18.75 -65.59
N GLY A 22 -28.41 -19.33 -64.79
CA GLY A 22 -29.64 -18.87 -64.09
C GLY A 22 -30.19 -19.99 -63.15
N LYS A 23 -31.43 -20.02 -62.61
CA LYS A 23 -32.57 -19.07 -62.47
C LYS A 23 -33.67 -19.71 -61.54
N ALA A 24 -33.66 -19.55 -60.19
CA ALA A 24 -34.72 -20.14 -59.31
C ALA A 24 -35.13 -19.37 -58.02
N THR A 25 -36.11 -18.47 -58.20
CA THR A 25 -37.31 -18.23 -57.34
C THR A 25 -37.23 -17.78 -55.87
N LYS A 26 -37.94 -16.67 -55.59
CA LYS A 26 -38.07 -15.96 -54.30
C LYS A 26 -39.57 -15.86 -53.91
N LYS A 27 -39.95 -16.15 -52.66
CA LYS A 27 -41.29 -15.78 -52.13
C LYS A 27 -41.25 -14.36 -51.51
N ARG A 28 -42.37 -13.62 -51.64
CA ARG A 28 -42.54 -12.22 -51.20
C ARG A 28 -43.27 -12.14 -49.86
N ASN A 29 -42.97 -11.09 -49.08
CA ASN A 29 -43.82 -10.54 -48.03
C ASN A 29 -44.37 -9.15 -48.46
N PRO A 30 -45.51 -8.68 -47.93
CA PRO A 30 -46.19 -7.45 -48.37
C PRO A 30 -45.54 -6.14 -47.88
N PRO A 31 -45.89 -4.98 -48.46
CA PRO A 31 -45.19 -3.70 -48.23
C PRO A 31 -45.71 -2.90 -47.02
N VAL A 32 -44.81 -2.12 -46.43
CA VAL A 32 -45.10 -1.09 -45.41
C VAL A 32 -45.02 0.30 -46.09
N PRO A 33 -45.91 1.26 -45.78
CA PRO A 33 -45.88 2.59 -46.40
C PRO A 33 -44.66 3.41 -45.97
N PRO A 34 -44.15 4.31 -46.84
CA PRO A 34 -42.97 5.13 -46.55
C PRO A 34 -43.28 6.20 -45.48
N LYS A 35 -42.35 6.38 -44.53
CA LYS A 35 -42.35 7.53 -43.61
C LYS A 35 -41.70 8.74 -44.27
N LEU A 36 -42.22 9.93 -43.96
CA LEU A 36 -41.67 11.22 -44.39
C LEU A 36 -40.23 11.43 -43.85
N PRO A 37 -39.38 12.21 -44.54
CA PRO A 37 -38.02 12.49 -44.09
C PRO A 37 -38.03 13.32 -42.78
N PRO A 38 -37.14 13.02 -41.82
CA PRO A 38 -37.04 13.78 -40.58
C PRO A 38 -36.37 15.15 -40.82
N GLY A 39 -36.89 16.19 -40.15
CA GLY A 39 -36.23 17.49 -40.04
C GLY A 39 -34.95 17.45 -39.19
N PRO A 40 -34.21 18.56 -39.10
CA PRO A 40 -32.91 18.61 -38.43
C PRO A 40 -33.02 18.31 -36.93
N ARG A 41 -32.14 17.42 -36.43
CA ARG A 41 -32.03 17.06 -35.01
C ARG A 41 -31.16 18.05 -34.24
N THR A 42 -31.50 18.27 -32.97
CA THR A 42 -30.67 18.99 -31.99
C THR A 42 -29.63 18.07 -31.33
N PRO A 43 -28.50 18.59 -30.83
CA PRO A 43 -27.32 17.78 -30.52
C PRO A 43 -27.28 17.28 -29.06
N TYR A 44 -28.05 16.23 -28.73
CA TYR A 44 -27.85 15.41 -27.52
C TYR A 44 -28.34 13.95 -27.73
N GLU A 45 -27.73 13.24 -28.68
CA GLU A 45 -27.83 11.78 -28.84
C GLU A 45 -26.48 11.24 -29.34
N LEU A 46 -25.59 10.76 -28.45
CA LEU A 46 -24.37 9.99 -28.82
C LEU A 46 -23.67 9.37 -27.58
N CYS A 47 -24.25 8.26 -27.08
CA CYS A 47 -23.70 7.17 -26.27
C CYS A 47 -24.88 6.19 -26.05
N ASP A 48 -24.82 4.87 -26.25
CA ASP A 48 -23.69 3.98 -26.58
C ASP A 48 -24.09 2.91 -27.60
N THR A 49 -23.08 2.37 -28.31
CA THR A 49 -23.18 1.04 -28.94
C THR A 49 -21.90 0.25 -28.67
N PHE A 50 -21.91 -0.54 -27.60
CA PHE A 50 -20.97 -1.64 -27.39
C PHE A 50 -21.70 -2.99 -27.56
N SER A 51 -20.99 -4.00 -28.07
CA SER A 51 -21.46 -5.37 -28.21
C SER A 51 -20.36 -6.37 -27.82
N PRO A 52 -20.70 -7.62 -27.42
CA PRO A 52 -19.98 -8.27 -26.33
C PRO A 52 -19.18 -9.52 -26.72
N TRP A 53 -18.07 -9.74 -25.99
CA TRP A 53 -17.27 -10.97 -25.87
C TRP A 53 -16.54 -10.87 -24.50
N ASP A 54 -16.33 -11.91 -23.69
CA ASP A 54 -16.84 -13.29 -23.67
C ASP A 54 -16.76 -13.83 -22.20
N PHE A 55 -17.25 -15.03 -21.92
CA PHE A 55 -17.10 -15.71 -20.61
C PHE A 55 -16.72 -17.20 -20.77
N PRO A 56 -15.71 -17.73 -20.02
CA PRO A 56 -15.42 -19.16 -19.95
C PRO A 56 -16.38 -19.93 -18.99
N PRO A 57 -16.45 -21.27 -19.06
CA PRO A 57 -17.69 -22.00 -18.78
C PRO A 57 -17.90 -22.50 -17.32
N SER A 58 -19.15 -22.87 -17.05
CA SER A 58 -19.65 -23.33 -15.74
C SER A 58 -19.28 -24.78 -15.38
N ILE A 59 -19.16 -25.07 -14.08
CA ILE A 59 -19.03 -26.41 -13.50
C ILE A 59 -20.22 -26.66 -12.53
N PRO A 60 -20.81 -27.87 -12.44
CA PRO A 60 -22.22 -28.03 -12.05
C PRO A 60 -22.48 -28.21 -10.54
N ARG A 61 -23.73 -27.93 -10.13
CA ARG A 61 -24.25 -28.25 -8.79
C ARG A 61 -24.70 -29.71 -8.69
N SER A 62 -24.47 -30.34 -7.54
CA SER A 62 -25.09 -31.59 -7.09
C SER A 62 -25.97 -31.35 -5.83
N PRO A 63 -26.86 -32.29 -5.42
CA PRO A 63 -28.10 -31.91 -4.73
C PRO A 63 -28.24 -32.31 -3.24
N LYS A 64 -29.09 -31.54 -2.55
CA LYS A 64 -29.99 -31.86 -1.42
C LYS A 64 -29.63 -33.02 -0.45
N SER A 65 -29.63 -32.68 0.84
CA SER A 65 -30.13 -33.56 1.92
C SER A 65 -31.08 -32.78 2.84
N ARG A 66 -32.19 -33.41 3.25
CA ARG A 66 -33.09 -32.96 4.33
C ARG A 66 -32.63 -33.57 5.65
N ASP A 67 -32.98 -32.98 6.80
CA ASP A 67 -34.03 -33.50 7.70
C ASP A 67 -34.16 -32.67 9.00
N LEU A 68 -35.28 -32.88 9.72
CA LEU A 68 -35.88 -32.09 10.82
C LEU A 68 -35.34 -32.52 12.23
N PRO A 69 -35.82 -32.03 13.42
CA PRO A 69 -36.98 -31.17 13.73
C PRO A 69 -36.78 -30.03 14.78
N GLU A 70 -37.90 -29.38 15.13
CA GLU A 70 -38.10 -28.19 15.99
C GLU A 70 -38.03 -28.44 17.52
N HIS A 71 -37.88 -27.36 18.31
CA HIS A 71 -38.37 -27.27 19.70
C HIS A 71 -38.81 -25.84 20.13
N SER A 72 -40.14 -25.62 20.12
CA SER A 72 -40.98 -24.85 21.08
C SER A 72 -40.63 -23.43 21.64
N LEU A 73 -41.40 -22.43 21.14
CA LEU A 73 -42.26 -21.43 21.87
C LEU A 73 -41.66 -20.40 22.89
N PRO A 74 -42.35 -19.27 23.22
CA PRO A 74 -43.63 -18.72 22.73
C PRO A 74 -43.59 -17.23 22.25
N GLU A 75 -44.76 -16.70 21.88
CA GLU A 75 -45.04 -15.36 21.30
C GLU A 75 -44.99 -14.16 22.29
N THR A 76 -44.61 -12.98 21.78
CA THR A 76 -45.28 -11.69 22.10
C THR A 76 -45.13 -10.71 20.93
N ASP A 77 -46.26 -10.29 20.35
CA ASP A 77 -46.38 -9.24 19.33
C ASP A 77 -46.76 -7.89 19.99
N PRO A 78 -46.39 -6.72 19.42
CA PRO A 78 -47.32 -6.12 18.45
C PRO A 78 -46.66 -5.36 17.28
N ALA A 79 -47.29 -5.48 16.10
CA ALA A 79 -46.89 -4.82 14.87
C ALA A 79 -47.07 -3.28 14.87
N PRO A 80 -46.34 -2.59 13.98
CA PRO A 80 -46.88 -1.40 13.32
C PRO A 80 -46.85 -1.49 11.77
N TYR A 81 -47.99 -1.10 11.19
CA TYR A 81 -48.18 -0.40 9.90
C TYR A 81 -47.35 -0.75 8.66
N ARG A 82 -48.09 -1.18 7.63
CA ARG A 82 -47.64 -1.43 6.27
C ARG A 82 -47.92 -0.22 5.38
N GLU A 83 -46.90 0.55 5.01
CA GLU A 83 -47.02 1.55 3.94
C GLU A 83 -46.46 1.04 2.61
N ARG A 84 -46.97 1.61 1.50
CA ARG A 84 -46.63 1.21 0.14
C ARG A 84 -45.31 1.83 -0.30
N SER A 85 -44.36 1.01 -0.72
CA SER A 85 -43.27 1.48 -1.58
C SER A 85 -43.78 1.79 -2.98
N SER A 86 -43.49 2.99 -3.49
CA SER A 86 -43.45 3.24 -4.93
C SER A 86 -42.11 2.76 -5.50
N SER A 87 -42.12 2.36 -6.77
CA SER A 87 -40.95 1.83 -7.47
C SER A 87 -39.93 2.92 -7.80
N LEU A 88 -38.66 2.68 -7.44
CA LEU A 88 -37.48 3.38 -7.95
C LEU A 88 -36.55 2.35 -8.60
N ASP A 89 -35.91 2.71 -9.71
CA ASP A 89 -35.17 1.76 -10.55
C ASP A 89 -33.86 1.25 -9.90
N PRO A 90 -33.56 -0.07 -9.98
CA PRO A 90 -32.39 -0.66 -9.32
C PRO A 90 -31.01 -0.09 -9.72
N TRP A 91 -30.90 0.58 -10.86
CA TRP A 91 -29.61 1.09 -11.36
C TRP A 91 -29.14 2.38 -10.67
N LEU A 92 -30.05 3.28 -10.27
CA LEU A 92 -29.67 4.51 -9.54
C LEU A 92 -29.10 4.21 -8.14
N VAL A 93 -29.39 3.04 -7.58
CA VAL A 93 -28.95 2.62 -6.25
C VAL A 93 -27.49 2.13 -6.26
N VAL A 94 -26.88 1.84 -7.42
CA VAL A 94 -25.50 1.29 -7.45
C VAL A 94 -24.44 2.41 -7.52
N GLU A 95 -24.67 3.46 -8.31
CA GLU A 95 -23.69 4.55 -8.45
C GLU A 95 -23.74 5.55 -7.28
N THR A 96 -24.92 5.77 -6.69
CA THR A 96 -25.08 6.66 -5.53
C THR A 96 -24.36 6.12 -4.29
N TRP A 97 -24.36 4.79 -4.09
CA TRP A 97 -23.71 4.18 -2.92
C TRP A 97 -22.18 4.22 -2.99
N LYS A 98 -21.57 4.12 -4.18
CA LYS A 98 -20.11 4.30 -4.32
C LYS A 98 -19.64 5.69 -3.89
N TYR A 99 -20.32 6.74 -4.35
CA TYR A 99 -19.99 8.11 -3.95
C TYR A 99 -20.28 8.38 -2.47
N VAL A 100 -21.30 7.72 -1.90
CA VAL A 100 -21.58 7.82 -0.46
C VAL A 100 -20.51 7.10 0.36
N ASP A 101 -20.05 5.91 -0.04
CA ASP A 101 -18.95 5.20 0.63
C ASP A 101 -17.64 5.98 0.56
N GLU A 102 -17.26 6.55 -0.60
CA GLU A 102 -16.05 7.39 -0.73
C GLU A 102 -16.12 8.67 0.12
N VAL A 103 -17.30 9.28 0.27
CA VAL A 103 -17.52 10.45 1.14
C VAL A 103 -17.54 10.06 2.61
N ILE A 104 -18.08 8.89 2.97
CA ILE A 104 -18.04 8.36 4.34
C ILE A 104 -16.59 8.03 4.73
N ASP A 105 -15.83 7.35 3.85
CA ASP A 105 -14.43 6.99 4.09
C ASP A 105 -13.55 8.26 4.26
N GLY A 106 -13.71 9.24 3.37
CA GLY A 106 -13.07 10.55 3.50
C GLY A 106 -13.48 11.31 4.77
N ALA A 107 -14.73 11.21 5.21
CA ALA A 107 -15.20 11.81 6.45
C ALA A 107 -14.66 11.08 7.69
N THR A 108 -14.52 9.75 7.66
CA THR A 108 -13.87 8.99 8.74
C THR A 108 -12.38 9.28 8.83
N GLN A 109 -11.67 9.39 7.71
CA GLN A 109 -10.25 9.79 7.68
C GLN A 109 -10.05 11.22 8.20
N TYR A 110 -10.94 12.15 7.88
CA TYR A 110 -10.92 13.51 8.43
C TYR A 110 -11.21 13.54 9.95
N LEU A 111 -12.13 12.71 10.43
CA LEU A 111 -12.43 12.55 11.86
C LEU A 111 -11.33 11.84 12.64
N GLU A 112 -10.61 10.89 12.04
CA GLU A 112 -9.45 10.25 12.67
C GLU A 112 -8.22 11.19 12.72
N PHE A 113 -8.11 12.15 11.79
CA PHE A 113 -7.02 13.12 11.76
C PHE A 113 -7.24 14.36 12.66
N TYR A 114 -8.48 14.84 12.81
CA TYR A 114 -8.80 16.06 13.58
C TYR A 114 -9.73 15.86 14.80
N GLY A 115 -10.31 14.67 15.00
CA GLY A 115 -11.22 14.39 16.11
C GLY A 115 -10.50 14.09 17.43
N ALA A 116 -11.00 14.65 18.54
CA ALA A 116 -10.51 14.32 19.86
C ALA A 116 -10.75 12.82 20.18
N LYS A 117 -9.70 12.12 20.66
CA LYS A 117 -9.71 10.67 20.96
C LYS A 117 -10.94 10.23 21.77
N ALA A 118 -11.90 9.61 21.09
CA ALA A 118 -12.83 8.68 21.72
C ALA A 118 -12.18 7.28 21.73
N LEU A 119 -12.15 6.64 22.89
CA LEU A 119 -11.60 5.30 23.07
C LEU A 119 -12.38 4.27 22.23
N ARG A 120 -11.81 3.87 21.08
CA ARG A 120 -12.19 2.61 20.44
C ARG A 120 -11.39 1.50 21.12
N ASP A 121 -12.08 0.68 21.91
CA ASP A 121 -11.57 -0.62 22.34
C ASP A 121 -11.42 -1.53 21.11
N PHE A 122 -10.30 -1.38 20.41
CA PHE A 122 -9.80 -2.42 19.53
C PHE A 122 -9.36 -3.59 20.40
N ALA A 123 -10.33 -4.44 20.76
CA ALA A 123 -10.10 -5.84 21.05
C ALA A 123 -9.66 -6.55 19.76
N THR A 124 -8.54 -6.10 19.19
CA THR A 124 -7.71 -6.92 18.32
C THR A 124 -7.43 -8.17 19.12
N THR A 125 -8.03 -9.28 18.72
CA THR A 125 -7.59 -10.60 19.16
C THR A 125 -6.24 -10.83 18.52
N VAL A 126 -5.23 -10.18 19.09
CA VAL A 126 -3.86 -10.64 19.05
C VAL A 126 -3.98 -12.08 19.47
N THR A 127 -3.81 -13.01 18.52
CA THR A 127 -3.40 -14.36 18.84
C THR A 127 -1.99 -14.24 19.39
N MET A 128 -1.92 -13.76 20.63
CA MET A 128 -0.76 -13.89 21.50
C MET A 128 -0.38 -15.35 21.36
N ALA A 129 0.85 -15.62 20.91
CA ALA A 129 1.38 -16.96 21.04
C ALA A 129 1.13 -17.36 22.49
N THR A 130 0.34 -18.42 22.69
CA THR A 130 -0.13 -18.83 24.02
C THR A 130 1.09 -18.80 24.95
N PRO A 131 1.06 -18.06 26.07
CA PRO A 131 2.22 -18.04 26.95
C PRO A 131 2.53 -19.49 27.28
N GLN A 132 3.72 -19.96 26.92
CA GLN A 132 4.17 -21.29 27.30
C GLN A 132 4.30 -21.24 28.82
N LEU A 133 3.26 -21.68 29.50
CA LEU A 133 3.22 -21.81 30.95
C LEU A 133 4.30 -22.83 31.31
N LEU A 134 5.43 -22.29 31.75
CA LEU A 134 6.65 -23.02 32.00
C LEU A 134 6.53 -23.60 33.42
N PHE A 135 5.69 -24.63 33.54
CA PHE A 135 5.43 -25.33 34.79
C PHE A 135 6.68 -26.11 35.20
N VAL A 136 7.40 -25.59 36.20
CA VAL A 136 8.54 -26.24 36.84
C VAL A 136 8.29 -26.23 38.34
N ASP A 137 7.75 -27.33 38.85
CA ASP A 137 7.47 -27.49 40.28
C ASP A 137 8.73 -27.99 40.99
N GLY A 138 9.28 -27.18 41.91
CA GLY A 138 10.44 -27.53 42.73
C GLY A 138 11.06 -26.32 43.41
N THR A 139 11.90 -26.55 44.42
CA THR A 139 12.74 -25.48 44.99
C THR A 139 13.93 -25.20 44.06
N PHE A 140 14.49 -23.98 44.11
CA PHE A 140 15.65 -23.61 43.28
C PHE A 140 16.82 -24.61 43.41
N ALA A 141 17.08 -25.10 44.63
CA ALA A 141 18.15 -26.05 44.89
C ALA A 141 17.91 -27.42 44.22
N GLU A 142 16.69 -27.94 44.26
CA GLU A 142 16.33 -29.20 43.60
C GLU A 142 16.45 -29.07 42.07
N LEU A 143 15.90 -27.99 41.51
CA LEU A 143 15.91 -27.74 40.06
C LEU A 143 17.32 -27.46 39.52
N ALA A 144 18.15 -26.72 40.27
CA ALA A 144 19.55 -26.49 39.94
C ALA A 144 20.36 -27.79 40.02
N GLN A 145 20.06 -28.67 40.98
CA GLN A 145 20.70 -29.99 41.10
C GLN A 145 20.33 -30.90 39.93
N GLU A 146 19.05 -31.03 39.59
CA GLU A 146 18.59 -31.85 38.45
C GLU A 146 19.24 -31.40 37.14
N MET A 147 19.33 -30.08 36.91
CA MET A 147 20.04 -29.51 35.76
C MET A 147 21.55 -29.81 35.80
N ALA A 148 22.18 -29.71 36.97
CA ALA A 148 23.62 -29.96 37.11
C ALA A 148 23.96 -31.45 36.93
N ASP A 149 23.15 -32.37 37.46
CA ASP A 149 23.32 -33.81 37.24
C ASP A 149 23.08 -34.17 35.76
N TYR A 150 22.08 -33.55 35.08
CA TYR A 150 21.84 -33.73 33.65
C TYR A 150 23.01 -33.25 32.77
N ILE A 151 23.65 -32.12 33.14
CA ILE A 151 24.83 -31.56 32.47
C ILE A 151 26.14 -32.26 32.91
N GLN A 152 26.09 -33.24 33.81
CA GLN A 152 27.26 -33.98 34.35
C GLN A 152 28.22 -33.12 35.21
N VAL A 153 27.70 -32.08 35.86
CA VAL A 153 28.45 -31.13 36.72
C VAL A 153 27.89 -31.09 38.16
N GLY A 154 26.91 -31.92 38.49
CA GLY A 154 26.26 -31.99 39.81
C GLY A 154 27.24 -32.07 41.00
N ASP A 155 28.33 -32.84 40.87
CA ASP A 155 29.34 -32.96 41.94
C ASP A 155 30.15 -31.68 42.21
N GLN A 156 30.18 -30.75 41.27
CA GLN A 156 30.78 -29.42 41.47
C GLN A 156 29.76 -28.40 42.01
N VAL A 157 28.46 -28.64 41.80
CA VAL A 157 27.36 -27.72 42.16
C VAL A 157 26.80 -28.00 43.56
N LYS A 158 26.71 -29.29 43.94
CA LYS A 158 26.34 -29.77 45.29
C LYS A 158 26.85 -28.91 46.46
N PRO A 159 28.16 -28.65 46.62
CA PRO A 159 28.67 -27.91 47.77
C PRO A 159 28.26 -26.44 47.81
N TYR A 160 27.92 -25.82 46.66
CA TYR A 160 27.46 -24.43 46.61
C TYR A 160 25.96 -24.32 46.92
N LEU A 161 25.15 -25.29 46.48
CA LEU A 161 23.72 -25.35 46.83
C LEU A 161 23.51 -25.63 48.33
N GLU A 162 24.33 -26.49 48.93
CA GLU A 162 24.34 -26.74 50.39
C GLU A 162 24.75 -25.51 51.22
N GLN A 163 25.43 -24.53 50.60
CA GLN A 163 25.85 -23.26 51.22
C GLN A 163 24.94 -22.08 50.82
N GLU A 164 23.80 -22.33 50.16
CA GLU A 164 22.88 -21.31 49.61
C GLU A 164 23.53 -20.33 48.61
N GLN A 165 24.71 -20.66 48.06
CA GLN A 165 25.46 -19.86 47.07
C GLN A 165 24.90 -20.04 45.64
N ASN A 166 23.61 -19.71 45.49
CA ASN A 166 22.80 -19.94 44.30
C ASN A 166 23.38 -19.31 43.02
N GLU A 167 24.06 -18.17 43.12
CA GLU A 167 24.63 -17.45 41.97
C GLU A 167 25.90 -18.14 41.43
N GLU A 168 26.73 -18.70 42.32
CA GLU A 168 27.96 -19.40 41.95
C GLU A 168 27.66 -20.77 41.34
N ALA A 169 26.72 -21.51 41.94
CA ALA A 169 26.11 -22.70 41.37
C ALA A 169 25.58 -22.45 39.95
N LEU A 170 24.79 -21.37 39.77
CA LEU A 170 24.21 -21.03 38.47
C LEU A 170 25.27 -20.58 37.45
N GLN A 171 26.35 -19.91 37.87
CA GLN A 171 27.45 -19.57 36.97
C GLN A 171 28.15 -20.83 36.43
N ILE A 172 28.32 -21.87 37.25
CA ILE A 172 28.89 -23.16 36.82
C ILE A 172 27.95 -23.84 35.82
N ILE A 173 26.65 -23.92 36.12
CA ILE A 173 25.62 -24.47 35.22
C ILE A 173 25.59 -23.73 33.88
N VAL A 174 25.59 -22.39 33.88
CA VAL A 174 25.54 -21.59 32.65
C VAL A 174 26.80 -21.75 31.80
N LYS A 175 27.99 -21.87 32.40
CA LYS A 175 29.23 -22.23 31.66
C LYS A 175 29.11 -23.61 31.00
N ALA A 176 28.57 -24.59 31.73
CA ALA A 176 28.40 -25.95 31.24
C ALA A 176 27.21 -26.13 30.28
N SER A 177 26.28 -25.17 30.21
CA SER A 177 25.06 -25.23 29.37
C SER A 177 25.29 -25.44 27.87
N SER A 178 26.52 -25.25 27.37
CA SER A 178 26.89 -25.65 26.01
C SER A 178 26.71 -27.16 25.73
N PHE A 179 26.72 -28.00 26.77
CA PHE A 179 26.41 -29.43 26.68
C PHE A 179 24.97 -29.71 26.22
N LEU A 180 24.02 -28.79 26.49
CA LEU A 180 22.62 -28.92 26.07
C LEU A 180 22.47 -28.96 24.53
N ASN A 181 23.43 -28.43 23.78
CA ASN A 181 23.46 -28.53 22.30
C ASN A 181 23.82 -29.95 21.78
N SER A 182 24.13 -30.88 22.69
CA SER A 182 24.31 -32.31 22.39
C SER A 182 23.21 -33.19 23.00
N ALA A 183 22.28 -32.60 23.76
CA ALA A 183 21.12 -33.30 24.30
C ALA A 183 20.14 -33.76 23.20
N PRO A 184 19.43 -34.89 23.39
CA PRO A 184 18.46 -35.38 22.42
C PRO A 184 17.29 -34.39 22.23
N GLU A 185 16.78 -34.29 20.99
CA GLU A 185 15.72 -33.35 20.58
C GLU A 185 14.49 -33.34 21.50
N LYS A 186 14.06 -34.52 21.96
CA LYS A 186 12.91 -34.69 22.86
C LYS A 186 13.06 -33.91 24.17
N ASP A 187 14.27 -33.87 24.72
CA ASP A 187 14.54 -33.33 26.05
C ASP A 187 15.14 -31.91 25.96
N PHE A 188 15.58 -31.49 24.76
CA PHE A 188 16.16 -30.16 24.48
C PHE A 188 15.26 -29.01 24.95
N THR A 189 13.99 -29.00 24.55
CA THR A 189 13.05 -27.92 24.92
C THR A 189 12.79 -27.89 26.42
N GLY A 190 12.66 -29.05 27.07
CA GLY A 190 12.47 -29.14 28.53
C GLY A 190 13.68 -28.63 29.29
N ALA A 191 14.88 -29.07 28.91
CA ALA A 191 16.13 -28.65 29.54
C ALA A 191 16.39 -27.14 29.35
N TYR A 192 16.24 -26.61 28.14
CA TYR A 192 16.40 -25.16 27.93
C TYR A 192 15.34 -24.37 28.69
N ASN A 193 14.08 -24.79 28.71
CA ASN A 193 13.03 -24.13 29.50
C ASN A 193 13.39 -24.09 31.00
N LEU A 194 13.89 -25.19 31.58
CA LEU A 194 14.31 -25.23 32.98
C LEU A 194 15.55 -24.34 33.24
N LEU A 195 16.53 -24.31 32.33
CA LEU A 195 17.67 -23.39 32.40
C LEU A 195 17.22 -21.91 32.37
N ILE A 196 16.27 -21.59 31.49
CA ILE A 196 15.70 -20.23 31.37
C ILE A 196 14.99 -19.83 32.66
N HIS A 197 14.20 -20.74 33.25
CA HIS A 197 13.53 -20.51 34.53
C HIS A 197 14.54 -20.23 35.66
N LEU A 198 15.58 -21.07 35.79
CA LEU A 198 16.65 -20.87 36.78
C LEU A 198 17.37 -19.52 36.60
N VAL A 199 17.67 -19.13 35.36
CA VAL A 199 18.33 -17.84 35.05
C VAL A 199 17.43 -16.65 35.40
N LEU A 200 16.14 -16.71 35.10
CA LEU A 200 15.18 -15.64 35.42
C LEU A 200 14.88 -15.53 36.93
N GLN A 201 15.03 -16.62 37.69
CA GLN A 201 14.92 -16.61 39.15
C GLN A 201 16.18 -16.04 39.85
N SER A 202 17.28 -15.84 39.13
CA SER A 202 18.52 -15.24 39.67
C SER A 202 18.37 -13.73 39.93
N LYS A 203 19.20 -13.17 40.83
CA LYS A 203 19.21 -11.72 41.11
C LYS A 203 19.83 -10.87 39.99
N GLU A 204 20.58 -11.49 39.08
CA GLU A 204 21.33 -10.80 38.02
C GLU A 204 21.19 -11.51 36.66
N PRO A 205 19.97 -11.63 36.10
CA PRO A 205 19.74 -12.34 34.83
C PRO A 205 20.56 -11.76 33.67
N ILE A 206 20.93 -10.48 33.76
CA ILE A 206 21.77 -9.71 32.82
C ILE A 206 23.11 -10.40 32.53
N LYS A 207 23.74 -11.03 33.54
CA LYS A 207 25.06 -11.67 33.39
C LYS A 207 24.99 -13.02 32.69
N TYR A 208 23.85 -13.70 32.79
CA TYR A 208 23.68 -15.10 32.36
C TYR A 208 22.94 -15.23 31.02
N LEU A 209 21.96 -14.38 30.75
CA LEU A 209 21.19 -14.39 29.49
C LEU A 209 22.07 -14.31 28.23
N PRO A 210 23.10 -13.45 28.12
CA PRO A 210 23.96 -13.39 26.94
C PRO A 210 24.73 -14.70 26.69
N ALA A 211 25.12 -15.41 27.75
CA ALA A 211 25.79 -16.71 27.64
C ALA A 211 24.83 -17.82 27.18
N VAL A 212 23.58 -17.81 27.66
CA VAL A 212 22.53 -18.75 27.21
C VAL A 212 22.17 -18.50 25.74
N CYS A 213 21.91 -17.24 25.35
CA CYS A 213 21.68 -16.88 23.95
C CYS A 213 22.89 -17.20 23.07
N GLY A 214 24.11 -16.93 23.55
CA GLY A 214 25.36 -17.27 22.87
C GLY A 214 25.61 -18.77 22.70
N ASN A 215 25.00 -19.61 23.55
CA ASN A 215 25.00 -21.07 23.37
C ASN A 215 23.89 -21.50 22.39
N LEU A 216 22.72 -20.87 22.40
CA LEU A 216 21.64 -21.13 21.43
C LEU A 216 21.99 -20.72 19.98
N MET A 217 22.89 -19.74 19.79
CA MET A 217 23.44 -19.39 18.47
C MET A 217 24.46 -20.40 17.92
N LYS A 218 24.93 -21.38 18.72
CA LYS A 218 25.86 -22.41 18.24
C LYS A 218 25.07 -23.55 17.57
N PRO A 219 25.65 -24.23 16.57
CA PRO A 219 24.97 -25.33 15.88
C PRO A 219 24.62 -26.46 16.86
N ILE A 220 23.33 -26.83 16.92
CA ILE A 220 22.84 -27.96 17.71
C ILE A 220 23.28 -29.26 17.04
N THR A 221 24.17 -29.99 17.70
CA THR A 221 24.83 -31.19 17.15
C THR A 221 23.92 -32.41 17.12
N SER A 222 22.93 -32.49 18.01
CA SER A 222 22.04 -33.64 18.16
C SER A 222 20.96 -33.74 17.08
N SER A 223 20.58 -32.62 16.44
CA SER A 223 19.55 -32.59 15.39
C SER A 223 19.77 -31.44 14.40
N PRO A 224 20.72 -31.59 13.45
CA PRO A 224 21.05 -30.53 12.49
C PRO A 224 19.84 -30.03 11.67
N ALA A 225 18.89 -30.91 11.34
CA ALA A 225 17.71 -30.59 10.53
C ALA A 225 16.70 -29.66 11.23
N HIS A 226 16.51 -29.81 12.54
CA HIS A 226 15.60 -28.98 13.35
C HIS A 226 16.35 -27.98 14.24
N SER A 227 17.66 -27.85 14.06
CA SER A 227 18.52 -26.97 14.86
C SER A 227 18.00 -25.52 14.90
N PHE A 228 17.64 -24.97 13.74
CA PHE A 228 17.04 -23.64 13.67
C PHE A 228 15.74 -23.52 14.46
N THR A 229 14.78 -24.43 14.26
CA THR A 229 13.45 -24.34 14.87
C THR A 229 13.50 -24.53 16.38
N LEU A 230 14.35 -25.41 16.88
CA LEU A 230 14.57 -25.63 18.31
C LEU A 230 15.17 -24.39 18.99
N ALA A 231 16.22 -23.80 18.41
CA ALA A 231 16.86 -22.59 18.94
C ALA A 231 15.95 -21.36 18.81
N ALA A 232 15.25 -21.17 17.68
CA ALA A 232 14.29 -20.09 17.48
C ALA A 232 13.14 -20.13 18.50
N ASN A 233 12.60 -21.33 18.76
CA ASN A 233 11.57 -21.53 19.79
C ASN A 233 12.11 -21.19 21.19
N ALA A 234 13.28 -21.70 21.57
CA ALA A 234 13.89 -21.41 22.86
C ALA A 234 14.17 -19.90 23.05
N LEU A 235 14.72 -19.23 22.03
CA LEU A 235 14.95 -17.78 22.05
C LEU A 235 13.63 -16.98 22.11
N SER A 236 12.58 -17.42 21.42
CA SER A 236 11.25 -16.80 21.53
C SER A 236 10.67 -16.98 22.93
N THR A 237 10.82 -18.15 23.54
CA THR A 237 10.42 -18.40 24.93
C THR A 237 11.17 -17.49 25.90
N ILE A 238 12.49 -17.29 25.74
CA ILE A 238 13.25 -16.29 26.53
C ILE A 238 12.64 -14.89 26.39
N PHE A 239 12.41 -14.43 25.16
CA PHE A 239 11.86 -13.09 24.91
C PHE A 239 10.45 -12.90 25.51
N ASN A 240 9.60 -13.93 25.43
CA ASN A 240 8.23 -13.89 25.93
C ASN A 240 8.16 -13.97 27.48
N LEU A 241 9.12 -14.64 28.14
CA LEU A 241 9.15 -14.78 29.60
C LEU A 241 9.70 -13.57 30.35
N ILE A 242 10.60 -12.79 29.73
CA ILE A 242 11.11 -11.54 30.32
C ILE A 242 9.97 -10.51 30.36
N GLU A 243 9.89 -9.69 31.41
CA GLU A 243 8.86 -8.64 31.57
C GLU A 243 8.86 -7.63 30.40
N PRO A 244 7.70 -7.16 29.89
CA PRO A 244 7.60 -6.21 28.78
C PRO A 244 8.41 -4.92 28.94
N SER A 245 8.44 -4.36 30.14
CA SER A 245 9.15 -3.14 30.54
C SER A 245 10.68 -3.30 30.63
N SER A 246 11.20 -4.53 30.55
CA SER A 246 12.61 -4.77 30.86
C SER A 246 13.53 -4.49 29.66
N PRO A 247 14.57 -3.63 29.80
CA PRO A 247 15.55 -3.36 28.73
C PRO A 247 16.39 -4.60 28.36
N LEU A 248 16.28 -5.70 29.10
CA LEU A 248 16.86 -6.98 28.73
C LEU A 248 16.22 -7.57 27.46
N ARG A 249 14.97 -7.21 27.15
CA ARG A 249 14.30 -7.62 25.90
C ARG A 249 15.01 -7.07 24.66
N PHE A 250 15.55 -5.85 24.71
CA PHE A 250 16.38 -5.29 23.63
C PHE A 250 17.58 -6.18 23.32
N ASN A 251 18.35 -6.54 24.36
CA ASN A 251 19.54 -7.38 24.22
C ASN A 251 19.23 -8.78 23.68
N VAL A 252 18.11 -9.38 24.11
CA VAL A 252 17.65 -10.68 23.60
C VAL A 252 17.16 -10.57 22.16
N LEU A 253 16.41 -9.52 21.81
CA LEU A 253 15.95 -9.26 20.44
C LEU A 253 17.14 -9.07 19.48
N MET A 254 18.19 -8.37 19.90
CA MET A 254 19.44 -8.24 19.14
C MET A 254 20.07 -9.61 18.83
N GLN A 255 20.10 -10.54 19.79
CA GLN A 255 20.59 -11.90 19.52
C GLN A 255 19.65 -12.70 18.61
N ILE A 256 18.33 -12.51 18.72
CA ILE A 256 17.34 -13.13 17.83
C ILE A 256 17.54 -12.67 16.39
N ILE A 257 17.76 -11.37 16.14
CA ILE A 257 17.99 -10.83 14.80
C ILE A 257 19.28 -11.42 14.21
N ARG A 258 20.39 -11.43 14.99
CA ARG A 258 21.66 -12.04 14.58
C ARG A 258 21.56 -13.53 14.29
N PHE A 259 20.77 -14.26 15.07
CA PHE A 259 20.50 -15.69 14.84
C PHE A 259 19.71 -15.91 13.55
N ILE A 260 18.64 -15.13 13.33
CA ILE A 260 17.82 -15.22 12.10
C ILE A 260 18.65 -14.86 10.87
N ARG A 261 19.52 -13.85 10.96
CA ARG A 261 20.50 -13.45 9.94
C ARG A 261 21.43 -14.60 9.55
N GLN A 262 22.08 -15.25 10.52
CA GLN A 262 22.97 -16.41 10.27
C GLN A 262 22.27 -17.57 9.54
N HIS A 263 20.96 -17.72 9.70
CA HIS A 263 20.16 -18.76 9.07
C HIS A 263 19.36 -18.30 7.83
N GLY A 264 19.44 -17.02 7.45
CA GLY A 264 18.74 -16.45 6.29
C GLY A 264 17.20 -16.44 6.38
N GLN A 265 16.60 -16.59 7.57
CA GLN A 265 15.15 -16.77 7.73
C GLN A 265 14.38 -15.47 8.08
N PHE A 266 14.70 -14.38 7.38
CA PHE A 266 14.17 -13.04 7.69
C PHE A 266 12.63 -12.94 7.63
N ASP A 267 11.95 -13.75 6.81
CA ASP A 267 10.49 -13.74 6.70
C ASP A 267 9.76 -14.03 8.02
N LEU A 268 10.37 -14.81 8.94
CA LEU A 268 9.80 -15.09 10.27
C LEU A 268 9.83 -13.85 11.19
N LEU A 269 10.74 -12.91 10.91
CA LEU A 269 10.93 -11.70 11.69
C LEU A 269 9.96 -10.58 11.27
N LYS A 270 9.64 -10.47 9.97
CA LYS A 270 8.75 -9.43 9.40
C LYS A 270 7.48 -9.12 10.20
N PRO A 271 6.67 -10.09 10.68
CA PRO A 271 5.46 -9.78 11.45
C PRO A 271 5.75 -9.13 12.81
N ARG A 272 6.91 -9.43 13.41
CA ARG A 272 7.33 -8.89 14.71
C ARG A 272 7.93 -7.50 14.60
N LEU A 273 8.59 -7.17 13.48
CA LEU A 273 9.23 -5.87 13.27
C LEU A 273 8.23 -4.69 13.25
N LYS A 274 6.94 -4.95 12.99
CA LYS A 274 5.87 -3.95 13.08
C LYS A 274 5.68 -3.40 14.50
N ASN A 275 6.10 -4.13 15.52
CA ASN A 275 5.95 -3.75 16.92
C ASN A 275 7.16 -2.98 17.47
N LEU A 276 8.25 -2.84 16.68
CA LEU A 276 9.52 -2.21 17.13
C LEU A 276 9.31 -0.83 17.73
N GLU A 277 8.54 0.03 17.07
CA GLU A 277 8.29 1.42 17.51
C GLU A 277 7.56 1.46 18.87
N GLY A 278 6.67 0.49 19.14
CA GLY A 278 6.05 0.32 20.45
C GLY A 278 7.05 -0.18 21.51
N TRP A 279 7.89 -1.15 21.15
CA TRP A 279 8.91 -1.70 22.05
C TRP A 279 9.98 -0.69 22.44
N PHE A 280 10.42 0.18 21.54
CA PHE A 280 11.39 1.23 21.89
C PHE A 280 10.83 2.21 22.92
N ALA A 281 9.52 2.52 22.84
CA ALA A 281 8.82 3.33 23.84
C ALA A 281 8.56 2.58 25.16
N GLU A 282 8.35 1.26 25.13
CA GLU A 282 8.22 0.42 26.34
C GLU A 282 9.54 0.24 27.10
N TRP A 283 10.68 0.26 26.41
CA TRP A 283 12.01 0.02 26.98
C TRP A 283 12.81 1.29 27.29
N ASP A 284 12.27 2.48 26.97
CA ASP A 284 12.94 3.79 27.10
C ASP A 284 14.33 3.79 26.41
N THR A 285 14.32 3.45 25.11
CA THR A 285 15.54 3.10 24.36
C THR A 285 16.20 4.33 23.72
N ASP A 286 17.47 4.61 24.06
CA ASP A 286 18.25 5.69 23.45
C ASP A 286 18.32 5.60 21.91
N ASP A 287 18.39 6.75 21.22
CA ASP A 287 18.43 6.81 19.75
C ASP A 287 19.63 6.06 19.14
N GLU A 288 20.78 5.99 19.84
CA GLU A 288 21.89 5.14 19.45
C GLU A 288 21.53 3.64 19.44
N GLN A 289 20.79 3.18 20.45
CA GLN A 289 20.41 1.78 20.62
C GLN A 289 19.35 1.40 19.58
N GLN A 290 18.40 2.31 19.32
CA GLN A 290 17.44 2.18 18.21
C GLN A 290 18.18 2.09 16.86
N ARG A 291 19.14 2.99 16.61
CA ARG A 291 20.00 3.00 15.40
C ARG A 291 20.70 1.66 15.20
N LYS A 292 21.37 1.14 16.23
CA LYS A 292 22.07 -0.15 16.23
C LYS A 292 21.13 -1.31 15.87
N LEU A 293 19.90 -1.34 16.41
CA LEU A 293 18.93 -2.38 16.10
C LEU A 293 18.38 -2.27 14.67
N TYR A 294 18.05 -1.06 14.20
CA TYR A 294 17.57 -0.84 12.84
C TYR A 294 18.64 -1.19 11.78
N VAL A 295 19.91 -0.90 12.03
CA VAL A 295 21.02 -1.32 11.16
C VAL A 295 21.07 -2.84 11.08
N GLU A 296 21.08 -3.57 12.20
CA GLU A 296 21.11 -5.05 12.20
C GLU A 296 19.89 -5.69 11.52
N VAL A 297 18.70 -5.10 11.65
CA VAL A 297 17.52 -5.50 10.87
C VAL A 297 17.72 -5.25 9.37
N SER A 298 18.28 -4.11 8.98
CA SER A 298 18.57 -3.80 7.57
C SER A 298 19.61 -4.76 6.96
N GLU A 299 20.59 -5.22 7.75
CA GLU A 299 21.58 -6.20 7.30
C GLU A 299 20.97 -7.60 7.17
N ALA A 300 20.15 -8.02 8.12
CA ALA A 300 19.41 -9.28 8.06
C ALA A 300 18.46 -9.34 6.85
N ALA A 301 17.83 -8.22 6.49
CA ALA A 301 17.00 -8.10 5.29
C ALA A 301 17.83 -8.18 3.99
N ALA A 302 18.98 -7.49 3.94
CA ALA A 302 19.86 -7.50 2.77
C ALA A 302 20.44 -8.90 2.50
N GLU A 303 20.87 -9.62 3.54
CA GLU A 303 21.39 -10.99 3.42
C GLU A 303 20.31 -12.00 3.02
N ALA A 304 19.05 -11.74 3.35
CA ALA A 304 17.90 -12.51 2.87
C ALA A 304 17.45 -12.14 1.45
N GLY A 305 18.03 -11.11 0.83
CA GLY A 305 17.66 -10.63 -0.51
C GLY A 305 16.41 -9.74 -0.55
N ASP A 306 15.99 -9.17 0.58
CA ASP A 306 14.88 -8.21 0.66
C ASP A 306 15.40 -6.77 0.70
N ASP A 307 15.79 -6.27 -0.47
CA ASP A 307 16.32 -4.90 -0.66
C ASP A 307 15.30 -3.80 -0.30
N GLU A 308 14.01 -4.11 -0.33
CA GLU A 308 12.93 -3.16 -0.04
C GLU A 308 12.80 -2.95 1.48
N GLU A 309 12.69 -4.03 2.26
CA GLU A 309 12.70 -3.96 3.73
C GLU A 309 14.06 -3.46 4.26
N SER A 310 15.17 -3.89 3.65
CA SER A 310 16.51 -3.42 4.03
C SER A 310 16.64 -1.91 3.91
N TYR A 311 16.21 -1.34 2.78
CA TYR A 311 16.19 0.11 2.59
C TYR A 311 15.25 0.82 3.57
N HIS A 312 14.06 0.26 3.82
CA HIS A 312 13.09 0.84 4.75
C HIS A 312 13.66 0.99 6.17
N TYR A 313 14.29 -0.05 6.71
CA TYR A 313 14.90 0.00 8.04
C TYR A 313 16.18 0.83 8.08
N LEU A 314 16.95 0.89 6.99
CA LEU A 314 18.10 1.80 6.89
C LEU A 314 17.68 3.28 6.94
N ILE A 315 16.59 3.65 6.26
CA ILE A 315 16.02 5.01 6.37
C ILE A 315 15.49 5.29 7.78
N LYS A 316 14.93 4.30 8.49
CA LYS A 316 14.59 4.47 9.92
C LYS A 316 15.82 4.71 10.79
N ALA A 317 16.91 3.97 10.57
CA ALA A 317 18.18 4.19 11.28
C ALA A 317 18.76 5.60 11.06
N LEU A 318 18.67 6.13 9.84
CA LEU A 318 19.11 7.49 9.53
C LEU A 318 18.16 8.57 10.09
N ARG A 319 16.90 8.24 10.36
CA ARG A 319 15.93 9.16 11.00
C ARG A 319 16.10 9.29 12.51
N THR A 320 16.83 8.38 13.18
CA THR A 320 17.18 8.52 14.61
C THR A 320 18.45 9.33 14.85
N LEU A 321 19.21 9.71 13.81
CA LEU A 321 20.28 10.69 13.95
C LEU A 321 19.66 12.05 14.29
N GLY A 322 20.07 12.64 15.42
CA GLY A 322 19.47 13.86 15.93
C GLY A 322 19.59 15.00 14.92
N ARG A 323 18.47 15.63 14.53
CA ARG A 323 18.46 16.77 13.57
C ARG A 323 19.22 18.01 14.08
N GLU A 324 19.53 18.05 15.37
CA GLU A 324 20.14 19.18 16.06
C GLU A 324 21.62 18.93 16.42
N GLU A 325 22.07 17.67 16.39
CA GLU A 325 23.42 17.27 16.78
C GLU A 325 24.34 17.14 15.55
N GLN A 326 24.94 18.26 15.15
CA GLN A 326 25.82 18.33 13.98
C GLN A 326 27.01 17.35 14.06
N GLU A 327 27.46 17.00 15.26
CA GLU A 327 28.52 16.01 15.49
C GLU A 327 28.06 14.57 15.17
N GLU A 328 26.82 14.18 15.50
CA GLU A 328 26.24 12.91 15.05
C GLU A 328 26.03 12.90 13.53
N ILE A 329 25.48 13.99 12.98
CA ILE A 329 25.17 14.12 11.54
C ILE A 329 26.43 13.97 10.67
N THR A 330 27.58 14.45 11.16
CA THR A 330 28.87 14.42 10.45
C THR A 330 29.78 13.25 10.86
N SER A 331 29.35 12.40 11.80
CA SER A 331 30.09 11.20 12.23
C SER A 331 30.38 10.24 11.08
N GLU A 332 31.53 9.56 11.11
CA GLU A 332 31.92 8.57 10.10
C GLU A 332 30.86 7.46 9.94
N GLU A 333 30.26 6.99 11.04
CA GLU A 333 29.15 6.02 11.00
C GLU A 333 27.93 6.54 10.22
N ALA A 334 27.56 7.82 10.44
CA ALA A 334 26.42 8.44 9.77
C ALA A 334 26.69 8.64 8.28
N GLN A 335 27.93 8.97 7.90
CA GLN A 335 28.36 9.08 6.51
C GLN A 335 28.32 7.71 5.80
N GLU A 336 28.86 6.65 6.42
CA GLU A 336 28.83 5.29 5.84
C GLU A 336 27.39 4.78 5.65
N LEU A 337 26.51 4.96 6.65
CA LEU A 337 25.09 4.59 6.54
C LEU A 337 24.37 5.39 5.45
N SER A 338 24.67 6.69 5.34
CA SER A 338 24.07 7.57 4.31
C SER A 338 24.56 7.19 2.90
N LEU A 339 25.85 6.91 2.72
CA LEU A 339 26.40 6.38 1.46
C LEU A 339 25.76 5.04 1.08
N ARG A 340 25.57 4.14 2.05
CA ARG A 340 24.89 2.85 1.83
C ARG A 340 23.45 3.07 1.35
N ALA A 341 22.71 3.98 1.99
CA ALA A 341 21.34 4.30 1.60
C ALA A 341 21.27 4.90 0.19
N VAL A 342 22.17 5.83 -0.15
CA VAL A 342 22.30 6.42 -1.50
C VAL A 342 22.61 5.34 -2.54
N ARG A 343 23.59 4.46 -2.29
CA ARG A 343 23.94 3.34 -3.19
C ARG A 343 22.76 2.41 -3.43
N MET A 344 22.03 2.02 -2.39
CA MET A 344 20.85 1.16 -2.49
C MET A 344 19.70 1.84 -3.26
N ALA A 345 19.40 3.11 -2.94
CA ALA A 345 18.35 3.87 -3.62
C ALA A 345 18.65 4.06 -5.11
N ILE A 346 19.89 4.41 -5.46
CA ILE A 346 20.32 4.63 -6.84
C ILE A 346 20.33 3.30 -7.63
N SER A 347 20.89 2.23 -7.06
CA SER A 347 21.00 0.92 -7.72
C SER A 347 19.67 0.19 -7.90
N SER A 348 18.67 0.44 -7.04
CA SER A 348 17.34 -0.18 -7.16
C SER A 348 16.65 0.24 -8.48
N PRO A 349 16.20 -0.70 -9.33
CA PRO A 349 15.49 -0.39 -10.56
C PRO A 349 14.01 -0.03 -10.34
N THR A 350 13.47 -0.29 -9.14
CA THR A 350 12.06 -0.06 -8.76
C THR A 350 11.85 1.28 -8.06
N ARG A 351 12.87 1.80 -7.37
CA ARG A 351 12.78 3.00 -6.54
C ARG A 351 13.14 4.27 -7.33
N PHE A 352 12.13 5.10 -7.60
CA PHE A 352 12.26 6.36 -8.37
C PHE A 352 12.08 7.62 -7.52
N ASP A 353 11.57 7.48 -6.30
CA ASP A 353 11.46 8.59 -5.34
C ASP A 353 12.72 8.65 -4.46
N PHE A 354 13.24 9.85 -4.32
CA PHE A 354 14.45 10.20 -3.56
C PHE A 354 14.20 11.35 -2.57
N GLN A 355 12.98 11.90 -2.49
CA GLN A 355 12.66 13.03 -1.63
C GLN A 355 12.85 12.67 -0.14
N ASP A 356 12.45 11.45 0.23
CA ASP A 356 12.64 10.89 1.58
C ASP A 356 14.12 10.79 2.00
N LEU A 357 15.03 10.56 1.04
CA LEU A 357 16.46 10.44 1.26
C LEU A 357 17.12 11.83 1.33
N ARG A 358 16.78 12.73 0.40
CA ARG A 358 17.28 14.12 0.34
C ARG A 358 16.81 14.98 1.51
N ALA A 359 15.72 14.60 2.18
CA ALA A 359 15.23 15.25 3.40
C ALA A 359 16.02 14.92 4.68
N LEU A 360 16.97 13.97 4.64
CA LEU A 360 17.77 13.57 5.80
C LEU A 360 19.02 14.48 5.95
N PRO A 361 19.26 15.08 7.13
CA PRO A 361 20.44 15.94 7.34
C PRO A 361 21.78 15.23 7.10
N SER A 362 21.90 13.95 7.46
CA SER A 362 23.12 13.16 7.22
C SER A 362 23.43 12.95 5.74
N VAL A 363 22.39 12.89 4.88
CA VAL A 363 22.54 12.81 3.42
C VAL A 363 22.90 14.18 2.84
N GLN A 364 22.36 15.27 3.40
CA GLN A 364 22.75 16.63 3.00
C GLN A 364 24.22 16.91 3.34
N ALA A 365 24.69 16.47 4.50
CA ALA A 365 26.09 16.59 4.92
C ALA A 365 27.09 15.81 4.02
N LEU A 366 26.62 14.86 3.19
CA LEU A 366 27.48 14.19 2.19
C LEU A 366 28.01 15.15 1.11
N SER A 367 27.47 16.38 0.97
CA SER A 367 28.05 17.40 0.07
C SER A 367 29.51 17.71 0.40
N ASP A 368 29.87 17.64 1.68
CA ASP A 368 31.14 18.13 2.17
C ASP A 368 32.20 17.00 2.20
N SER A 369 31.78 15.75 2.42
CA SER A 369 32.67 14.59 2.44
C SER A 369 32.71 13.79 1.13
N HIS A 370 31.57 13.67 0.44
CA HIS A 370 31.41 12.86 -0.77
C HIS A 370 30.63 13.61 -1.88
N PRO A 371 31.15 14.76 -2.37
CA PRO A 371 30.44 15.64 -3.30
C PRO A 371 29.98 14.96 -4.60
N VAL A 372 30.71 13.93 -5.06
CA VAL A 372 30.35 13.16 -6.27
C VAL A 372 29.05 12.35 -6.05
N TYR A 373 28.83 11.84 -4.83
CA TYR A 373 27.60 11.12 -4.48
C TYR A 373 26.41 12.07 -4.29
N SER A 374 26.61 13.26 -3.73
CA SER A 374 25.54 14.26 -3.62
C SER A 374 25.17 14.84 -4.99
N GLN A 375 26.15 15.16 -5.85
CA GLN A 375 25.90 15.60 -7.23
C GLN A 375 25.08 14.55 -8.00
N LEU A 376 25.43 13.27 -7.88
CA LEU A 376 24.66 12.19 -8.50
C LEU A 376 23.23 12.10 -7.93
N LEU A 377 23.03 12.26 -6.63
CA LEU A 377 21.68 12.27 -6.04
C LEU A 377 20.85 13.47 -6.54
N ASP A 378 21.44 14.66 -6.62
CA ASP A 378 20.78 15.85 -7.17
C ASP A 378 20.40 15.66 -8.65
N ILE A 379 21.28 15.06 -9.47
CA ILE A 379 20.99 14.68 -10.86
C ILE A 379 19.74 13.78 -10.94
N PHE A 380 19.69 12.72 -10.13
CA PHE A 380 18.56 11.79 -10.13
C PHE A 380 17.25 12.43 -9.63
N THR A 381 17.32 13.34 -8.66
CA THR A 381 16.13 14.00 -8.09
C THR A 381 15.52 15.06 -9.00
N GLU A 382 16.34 15.97 -9.56
CA GLU A 382 15.84 17.16 -10.26
C GLU A 382 16.21 17.18 -11.75
N GLN A 383 17.44 16.83 -12.10
CA GLN A 383 18.04 17.12 -13.41
C GLN A 383 17.74 16.04 -14.48
N ASP A 384 18.28 16.23 -15.68
CA ASP A 384 17.95 15.42 -16.85
C ASP A 384 19.10 14.53 -17.33
N LEU A 385 18.91 13.88 -18.49
CA LEU A 385 19.82 12.87 -19.03
C LEU A 385 21.07 13.53 -19.66
N GLU A 386 20.94 14.77 -20.12
CA GLU A 386 22.06 15.59 -20.56
C GLU A 386 23.03 15.81 -19.37
N ASP A 387 22.53 16.24 -18.21
CA ASP A 387 23.33 16.44 -17.00
C ASP A 387 23.97 15.13 -16.49
N TYR A 388 23.28 13.98 -16.61
CA TYR A 388 23.86 12.68 -16.28
C TYR A 388 24.99 12.24 -17.23
N ASN A 389 24.90 12.57 -18.52
CA ASN A 389 25.99 12.31 -19.47
C ASN A 389 27.18 13.23 -19.17
N ASP A 390 26.95 14.52 -18.92
CA ASP A 390 28.00 15.48 -18.57
C ASP A 390 28.73 15.03 -17.28
N PHE A 391 27.99 14.63 -16.24
CA PHE A 391 28.57 14.04 -15.02
C PHE A 391 29.44 12.81 -15.29
N ARG A 392 29.02 11.91 -16.19
CA ARG A 392 29.79 10.72 -16.56
C ARG A 392 31.09 11.09 -17.28
N ASP A 393 31.03 12.08 -18.16
CA ASP A 393 32.17 12.53 -18.96
C ASP A 393 33.15 13.36 -18.10
N GLU A 394 32.68 14.02 -17.03
CA GLU A 394 33.51 14.59 -15.96
C GLU A 394 34.17 13.54 -15.06
N HIS A 395 33.48 12.43 -14.78
CA HIS A 395 33.87 11.41 -13.78
C HIS A 395 34.12 10.01 -14.39
N GLU A 396 34.86 9.96 -15.51
CA GLU A 396 35.20 8.70 -16.20
C GLU A 396 35.81 7.65 -15.23
N GLY A 397 35.28 6.42 -15.28
CA GLY A 397 35.73 5.30 -14.44
C GLY A 397 35.26 5.31 -12.98
N TRP A 398 34.63 6.39 -12.48
CA TRP A 398 34.12 6.44 -11.10
C TRP A 398 32.97 5.45 -10.87
N ILE A 399 32.03 5.36 -11.82
CA ILE A 399 30.86 4.44 -11.76
C ILE A 399 31.32 2.98 -11.62
N GLU A 400 32.32 2.56 -12.40
CA GLU A 400 32.87 1.21 -12.37
C GLU A 400 33.61 0.91 -11.06
N LYS A 401 34.39 1.88 -10.55
CA LYS A 401 35.10 1.78 -9.27
C LYS A 401 34.15 1.55 -8.10
N GLU A 402 32.99 2.23 -8.10
CA GLU A 402 31.94 2.09 -7.09
C GLU A 402 31.01 0.88 -7.32
N LYS A 403 31.29 0.05 -8.34
CA LYS A 403 30.52 -1.15 -8.74
C LYS A 403 29.06 -0.86 -9.14
N LEU A 404 28.80 0.36 -9.61
CA LEU A 404 27.49 0.75 -10.11
C LEU A 404 27.32 0.34 -11.59
N ASP A 405 26.12 -0.05 -11.97
CA ASP A 405 25.81 -0.56 -13.32
C ASP A 405 25.33 0.60 -14.22
N HIS A 406 26.20 1.07 -15.13
CA HIS A 406 25.90 2.21 -16.00
C HIS A 406 24.62 2.01 -16.84
N GLU A 407 24.36 0.81 -17.37
CA GLU A 407 23.18 0.57 -18.20
C GLU A 407 21.89 0.71 -17.39
N LYS A 408 21.89 0.20 -16.14
CA LYS A 408 20.76 0.38 -15.21
C LYS A 408 20.56 1.84 -14.83
N LEU A 409 21.65 2.57 -14.54
CA LEU A 409 21.59 4.00 -14.20
C LEU A 409 21.07 4.84 -15.36
N GLN A 410 21.60 4.65 -16.58
CA GLN A 410 21.16 5.37 -17.77
C GLN A 410 19.70 5.04 -18.12
N ARG A 411 19.29 3.78 -18.02
CA ARG A 411 17.88 3.35 -18.19
C ARG A 411 16.99 4.03 -17.16
N LYS A 412 17.41 4.11 -15.89
CA LYS A 412 16.66 4.77 -14.82
C LYS A 412 16.54 6.28 -15.06
N MET A 413 17.62 6.95 -15.49
CA MET A 413 17.58 8.36 -15.88
C MET A 413 16.65 8.62 -17.07
N ARG A 414 16.63 7.75 -18.10
CA ARG A 414 15.64 7.83 -19.19
C ARG A 414 14.18 7.78 -18.69
N LEU A 415 13.88 6.92 -17.72
CA LEU A 415 12.53 6.85 -17.14
C LEU A 415 12.17 8.12 -16.34
N LEU A 416 13.14 8.66 -15.59
CA LEU A 416 12.98 9.87 -14.76
C LEU A 416 12.84 11.15 -15.62
N THR A 417 13.60 11.28 -16.71
CA THR A 417 13.47 12.41 -17.64
C THR A 417 12.18 12.38 -18.44
N PHE A 418 11.69 11.19 -18.82
CA PHE A 418 10.34 11.07 -19.38
C PHE A 418 9.30 11.64 -18.39
N ALA A 419 9.39 11.28 -17.11
CA ALA A 419 8.47 11.77 -16.09
C ALA A 419 8.51 13.31 -15.97
N SER A 420 9.69 13.93 -15.97
CA SER A 420 9.83 15.40 -15.98
C SER A 420 9.31 16.06 -17.27
N LEU A 421 9.54 15.46 -18.43
CA LEU A 421 8.97 15.95 -19.70
C LEU A 421 7.43 15.89 -19.68
N ALA A 422 6.86 14.83 -19.10
CA ALA A 422 5.42 14.68 -18.91
C ALA A 422 4.84 15.59 -17.82
N ALA A 423 5.64 15.98 -16.82
CA ALA A 423 5.23 16.90 -15.75
C ALA A 423 5.29 18.38 -16.18
N SER A 424 6.25 18.73 -17.05
CA SER A 424 6.46 20.09 -17.57
C SER A 424 5.56 20.45 -18.76
N THR A 425 4.98 19.47 -19.45
CA THR A 425 4.11 19.70 -20.63
C THR A 425 2.69 20.12 -20.23
N PRO A 426 2.26 21.39 -20.41
CA PRO A 426 0.98 21.87 -19.91
C PRO A 426 -0.22 21.31 -20.69
N ASN A 427 -0.04 21.04 -21.99
CA ASN A 427 -1.10 20.59 -22.89
C ASN A 427 -1.44 19.10 -22.74
N ARG A 428 -0.72 18.36 -21.87
CA ARG A 428 -0.85 16.89 -21.71
C ARG A 428 -0.66 16.07 -23.00
N GLU A 429 -0.05 16.66 -24.02
CA GLU A 429 0.24 16.02 -25.30
C GLU A 429 1.72 16.18 -25.61
N ILE A 430 2.46 15.07 -25.70
CA ILE A 430 3.90 15.06 -25.97
C ILE A 430 4.16 14.43 -27.35
N PRO A 431 4.67 15.18 -28.34
CA PRO A 431 5.09 14.62 -29.63
C PRO A 431 6.26 13.65 -29.47
N TYR A 432 6.27 12.55 -30.24
CA TYR A 432 7.35 11.56 -30.20
C TYR A 432 8.73 12.16 -30.48
N ALA A 433 8.80 13.21 -31.31
CA ALA A 433 10.06 13.91 -31.61
C ALA A 433 10.69 14.55 -30.36
N ASN A 434 9.86 15.08 -29.44
CA ASN A 434 10.33 15.67 -28.19
C ASN A 434 10.83 14.58 -27.24
N ILE A 435 10.12 13.45 -27.16
CA ILE A 435 10.49 12.28 -26.36
C ILE A 435 11.82 11.69 -26.87
N ALA A 436 11.94 11.45 -28.18
CA ALA A 436 13.15 10.91 -28.81
C ALA A 436 14.37 11.81 -28.56
N LYS A 437 14.20 13.15 -28.63
CA LYS A 437 15.25 14.12 -28.32
C LYS A 437 15.66 14.03 -26.84
N ALA A 438 14.71 14.13 -25.91
CA ALA A 438 15.00 14.18 -24.47
C ALA A 438 15.64 12.88 -23.92
N LEU A 439 15.28 11.73 -24.49
CA LEU A 439 15.83 10.43 -24.09
C LEU A 439 17.10 10.04 -24.85
N GLN A 440 17.42 10.77 -25.92
CA GLN A 440 18.50 10.48 -26.87
C GLN A 440 18.38 9.06 -27.47
N ILE A 441 17.19 8.71 -27.97
CA ILE A 441 16.87 7.40 -28.55
C ILE A 441 16.36 7.52 -30.01
N PRO A 442 16.45 6.43 -30.81
CA PRO A 442 15.76 6.36 -32.10
C PRO A 442 14.25 6.57 -31.95
N ALA A 443 13.63 7.24 -32.93
CA ALA A 443 12.18 7.50 -32.92
C ALA A 443 11.32 6.22 -32.95
N GLU A 444 11.90 5.09 -33.36
CA GLU A 444 11.27 3.76 -33.40
C GLU A 444 11.14 3.14 -31.99
N GLU A 445 12.06 3.46 -31.08
CA GLU A 445 12.06 2.90 -29.71
C GLU A 445 11.12 3.65 -28.74
N VAL A 446 10.65 4.85 -29.12
CA VAL A 446 9.82 5.72 -28.27
C VAL A 446 8.61 4.99 -27.68
N GLU A 447 7.99 4.10 -28.45
CA GLU A 447 6.83 3.32 -28.00
C GLU A 447 7.20 2.32 -26.90
N MET A 448 8.35 1.63 -27.01
CA MET A 448 8.86 0.70 -26.01
C MET A 448 9.19 1.43 -24.69
N TRP A 449 9.90 2.56 -24.77
CA TRP A 449 10.21 3.39 -23.61
C TRP A 449 8.95 3.96 -22.95
N THR A 450 7.95 4.37 -23.74
CA THR A 450 6.66 4.83 -23.20
C THR A 450 5.94 3.72 -22.44
N ILE A 451 5.93 2.48 -22.95
CA ILE A 451 5.37 1.31 -22.25
C ILE A 451 6.11 1.02 -20.94
N ASP A 452 7.45 1.13 -20.93
CA ASP A 452 8.25 0.90 -19.73
C ASP A 452 8.01 1.97 -18.65
N VAL A 453 7.83 3.25 -19.02
CA VAL A 453 7.47 4.35 -18.10
C VAL A 453 6.06 4.18 -17.51
N ILE A 454 5.12 3.64 -18.30
CA ILE A 454 3.78 3.29 -17.80
C ILE A 454 3.87 2.10 -16.84
N ARG A 455 4.70 1.09 -17.14
CA ARG A 455 4.91 -0.07 -16.27
C ARG A 455 5.55 0.32 -14.93
N SER A 456 6.46 1.29 -14.92
CA SER A 456 7.04 1.84 -13.68
C SER A 456 6.11 2.79 -12.90
N LYS A 457 4.89 3.06 -13.41
CA LYS A 457 3.89 3.95 -12.80
C LYS A 457 4.34 5.40 -12.62
N LEU A 458 5.35 5.84 -13.38
CA LEU A 458 5.81 7.23 -13.38
C LEU A 458 4.85 8.14 -14.15
N VAL A 459 4.25 7.62 -15.22
CA VAL A 459 3.27 8.35 -16.03
C VAL A 459 2.14 7.40 -16.44
N GLU A 460 0.90 7.89 -16.37
CA GLU A 460 -0.29 7.21 -16.89
C GLU A 460 -0.77 7.97 -18.13
N GLY A 461 -1.07 7.28 -19.23
CA GLY A 461 -1.49 7.93 -20.47
C GLY A 461 -1.88 6.96 -21.58
N ARG A 462 -2.14 7.51 -22.77
CA ARG A 462 -2.52 6.76 -23.97
C ARG A 462 -1.62 7.12 -25.15
N LEU A 463 -1.23 6.11 -25.91
CA LEU A 463 -0.36 6.25 -27.07
C LEU A 463 -1.19 6.46 -28.35
N SER A 464 -0.98 7.57 -29.07
CA SER A 464 -1.60 7.82 -30.39
C SER A 464 -0.57 7.66 -31.50
N GLN A 465 -0.39 6.43 -31.96
CA GLN A 465 0.59 6.08 -32.99
C GLN A 465 0.34 6.80 -34.33
N GLN A 466 -0.92 6.99 -34.73
CA GLN A 466 -1.27 7.70 -35.97
C GLN A 466 -0.86 9.18 -35.94
N GLN A 467 -0.98 9.83 -34.78
CA GLN A 467 -0.60 11.24 -34.60
C GLN A 467 0.86 11.41 -34.17
N LYS A 468 1.53 10.32 -33.77
CA LYS A 468 2.86 10.31 -33.12
C LYS A 468 2.91 11.21 -31.88
N VAL A 469 1.87 11.10 -31.04
CA VAL A 469 1.69 11.84 -29.79
C VAL A 469 1.39 10.88 -28.64
N PHE A 470 1.96 11.14 -27.47
CA PHE A 470 1.58 10.52 -26.22
C PHE A 470 0.67 11.47 -25.42
N LEU A 471 -0.54 11.01 -25.08
CA LEU A 471 -1.53 11.75 -24.30
C LEU A 471 -1.39 11.38 -22.82
N VAL A 472 -1.00 12.34 -22.00
CA VAL A 472 -0.77 12.20 -20.56
C VAL A 472 -2.09 12.35 -19.80
N HIS A 473 -2.44 11.38 -18.98
CA HIS A 473 -3.57 11.48 -18.05
C HIS A 473 -3.11 11.98 -16.68
N ARG A 474 -2.02 11.41 -16.17
CA ARG A 474 -1.42 11.69 -14.86
C ARG A 474 0.09 11.51 -14.92
N THR A 475 0.82 12.33 -14.18
CA THR A 475 2.28 12.23 -14.03
C THR A 475 2.63 12.25 -12.54
N THR A 476 3.62 11.45 -12.16
CA THR A 476 4.26 11.50 -10.84
C THR A 476 5.38 12.55 -10.88
N TYR A 477 5.30 13.55 -10.01
CA TYR A 477 6.35 14.58 -9.89
C TYR A 477 7.53 14.04 -9.09
N ARG A 478 8.76 14.17 -9.62
CA ARG A 478 10.00 13.75 -8.92
C ARG A 478 10.30 14.58 -7.67
N VAL A 479 9.96 15.86 -7.70
CA VAL A 479 10.09 16.80 -6.58
C VAL A 479 8.81 17.63 -6.47
N PHE A 480 8.21 17.66 -5.28
CA PHE A 480 6.98 18.41 -5.02
C PHE A 480 7.28 19.68 -4.20
N GLY A 481 7.60 20.78 -4.90
CA GLY A 481 7.98 22.05 -4.30
C GLY A 481 6.83 23.05 -4.14
N GLU A 482 7.17 24.27 -3.70
CA GLU A 482 6.21 25.36 -3.42
C GLU A 482 5.36 25.75 -4.65
N LYS A 483 5.94 25.68 -5.85
CA LYS A 483 5.22 26.00 -7.11
C LYS A 483 4.05 25.03 -7.33
N GLN A 484 4.30 23.73 -7.11
CA GLN A 484 3.31 22.66 -7.24
C GLN A 484 2.25 22.77 -6.14
N TRP A 485 2.63 23.10 -4.90
CA TRP A 485 1.69 23.40 -3.82
C TRP A 485 0.75 24.58 -4.16
N ARG A 486 1.28 25.66 -4.75
CA ARG A 486 0.49 26.83 -5.15
C ARG A 486 -0.47 26.54 -6.31
N GLU A 487 -0.03 25.74 -7.28
CA GLU A 487 -0.88 25.26 -8.39
C GLU A 487 -1.99 24.33 -7.87
N LEU A 488 -1.67 23.42 -6.94
CA LEU A 488 -2.64 22.53 -6.29
C LEU A 488 -3.67 23.34 -5.48
N GLY A 489 -3.24 24.28 -4.66
CA GLY A 489 -4.13 25.18 -3.90
C GLY A 489 -5.09 25.93 -4.82
N THR A 490 -4.58 26.51 -5.90
CA THR A 490 -5.40 27.19 -6.92
C THR A 490 -6.45 26.26 -7.54
N ARG A 491 -6.10 25.00 -7.84
CA ARG A 491 -7.05 24.00 -8.33
C ARG A 491 -8.10 23.63 -7.27
N VAL A 492 -7.70 23.44 -6.02
CA VAL A 492 -8.62 23.12 -4.92
C VAL A 492 -9.61 24.26 -4.67
N ASP A 493 -9.17 25.52 -4.71
CA ASP A 493 -10.06 26.69 -4.61
C ASP A 493 -11.04 26.78 -5.79
N GLN A 494 -10.59 26.44 -7.00
CA GLN A 494 -11.48 26.32 -8.16
C GLN A 494 -12.53 25.22 -7.95
N TYR A 495 -12.13 24.02 -7.51
CA TYR A 495 -13.07 22.93 -7.20
C TYR A 495 -14.06 23.32 -6.09
N LYS A 496 -13.59 23.95 -5.01
CA LYS A 496 -14.44 24.48 -3.95
C LYS A 496 -15.48 25.45 -4.50
N SER A 497 -15.08 26.40 -5.35
CA SER A 497 -16.01 27.33 -6.00
C SER A 497 -17.01 26.64 -6.93
N ILE A 498 -16.66 25.49 -7.53
CA ILE A 498 -17.60 24.68 -8.33
C ILE A 498 -18.61 23.99 -7.40
N VAL A 499 -18.14 23.35 -6.31
CA VAL A 499 -19.01 22.69 -5.32
C VAL A 499 -19.96 23.68 -4.66
N ASP A 500 -19.49 24.86 -4.24
CA ASP A 500 -20.31 25.92 -3.65
C ASP A 500 -21.41 26.38 -4.64
N ARG A 501 -21.08 26.52 -5.93
CA ARG A 501 -22.07 26.82 -6.98
C ARG A 501 -23.08 25.69 -7.18
N LEU A 502 -22.64 24.43 -7.17
CA LEU A 502 -23.53 23.26 -7.29
C LEU A 502 -24.49 23.17 -6.09
N ILE A 503 -24.01 23.36 -4.86
CA ILE A 503 -24.84 23.45 -3.65
C ILE A 503 -25.85 24.61 -3.78
N GLY A 504 -25.41 25.76 -4.29
CA GLY A 504 -26.28 26.90 -4.57
C GLY A 504 -27.38 26.60 -5.61
N VAL A 505 -27.07 25.83 -6.66
CA VAL A 505 -28.04 25.39 -7.67
C VAL A 505 -29.01 24.35 -7.10
N VAL A 506 -28.53 23.36 -6.34
CA VAL A 506 -29.37 22.33 -5.70
C VAL A 506 -30.34 22.96 -4.71
N ARG A 507 -29.88 23.88 -3.85
CA ARG A 507 -30.76 24.60 -2.90
C ARG A 507 -31.82 25.45 -3.61
N LYS A 508 -31.46 26.11 -4.72
CA LYS A 508 -32.44 26.84 -5.55
C LYS A 508 -33.45 25.90 -6.19
N ALA A 509 -33.01 24.79 -6.77
CA ALA A 509 -33.91 23.79 -7.35
C ALA A 509 -34.86 23.17 -6.31
N GLN A 510 -34.38 22.92 -5.08
CA GLN A 510 -35.24 22.50 -3.96
C GLN A 510 -36.30 23.55 -3.62
N ALA A 511 -35.90 24.80 -3.42
CA ALA A 511 -36.82 25.90 -3.14
C ALA A 511 -37.80 26.15 -4.31
N ASP A 512 -37.37 26.02 -5.57
CA ASP A 512 -38.24 26.17 -6.74
C ASP A 512 -39.28 25.03 -6.82
N VAL A 513 -38.91 23.80 -6.47
CA VAL A 513 -39.85 22.67 -6.36
C VAL A 513 -40.84 22.84 -5.21
N GLU A 514 -40.40 23.35 -4.06
CA GLU A 514 -41.28 23.70 -2.94
C GLU A 514 -42.27 24.80 -3.33
N ASN A 515 -41.78 25.90 -3.92
CA ASN A 515 -42.61 27.00 -4.45
C ASN A 515 -43.59 26.53 -5.53
N GLN A 516 -43.22 25.56 -6.38
CA GLN A 516 -44.13 24.97 -7.37
C GLN A 516 -45.23 24.15 -6.70
N ARG A 517 -44.88 23.29 -5.73
CA ARG A 517 -45.86 22.52 -4.94
C ARG A 517 -46.84 23.43 -4.19
N GLU A 518 -46.36 24.50 -3.57
CA GLU A 518 -47.24 25.47 -2.89
C GLU A 518 -48.19 26.17 -3.87
N ARG A 519 -47.73 26.54 -5.07
CA ARG A 519 -48.58 27.14 -6.11
C ARG A 519 -49.62 26.15 -6.62
N GLU A 520 -49.24 24.89 -6.85
CA GLU A 520 -50.18 23.84 -7.25
C GLU A 520 -51.24 23.58 -6.17
N GLN A 521 -50.85 23.55 -4.89
CA GLN A 521 -51.77 23.46 -3.75
C GLN A 521 -52.73 24.66 -3.71
N GLN A 522 -52.23 25.90 -3.78
CA GLN A 522 -53.06 27.10 -3.81
C GLN A 522 -54.00 27.15 -5.02
N GLU A 523 -53.58 26.64 -6.18
CA GLU A 523 -54.46 26.50 -7.35
C GLU A 523 -55.55 25.44 -7.14
N LEU A 524 -55.21 24.30 -6.52
CA LEU A 524 -56.18 23.25 -6.18
C LEU A 524 -57.19 23.76 -5.15
N GLU A 525 -56.76 24.46 -4.11
CA GLU A 525 -57.62 25.12 -3.12
C GLU A 525 -58.54 26.16 -3.78
N ARG A 526 -58.03 27.01 -4.67
CA ARG A 526 -58.86 27.96 -5.44
C ARG A 526 -59.88 27.25 -6.35
N LYS A 527 -59.49 26.14 -6.98
CA LYS A 527 -60.41 25.32 -7.82
C LYS A 527 -61.49 24.66 -6.96
N LEU A 528 -61.15 24.15 -5.77
CA LEU A 528 -62.09 23.62 -4.78
C LEU A 528 -63.06 24.69 -4.26
N ALA A 529 -62.55 25.88 -3.91
CA ALA A 529 -63.36 27.00 -3.44
C ALA A 529 -64.35 27.50 -4.54
N ASN A 530 -63.89 27.65 -5.79
CA ASN A 530 -64.75 28.05 -6.89
C ASN A 530 -65.79 26.97 -7.24
N ALA A 531 -65.45 25.68 -7.13
CA ALA A 531 -66.42 24.59 -7.30
C ALA A 531 -67.57 24.70 -6.26
N GLY A 532 -67.24 25.02 -5.01
CA GLY A 532 -68.22 25.23 -3.93
C GLY A 532 -69.16 26.42 -4.14
N ILE A 533 -68.75 27.46 -4.87
CA ILE A 533 -69.55 28.67 -5.11
C ILE A 533 -70.61 28.46 -6.22
N SER A 534 -70.38 27.54 -7.16
CA SER A 534 -71.29 27.28 -8.28
C SER A 534 -72.65 26.65 -7.89
N GLY A 535 -72.82 26.21 -6.64
CA GLY A 535 -74.00 25.48 -6.16
C GLY A 535 -75.16 26.32 -5.61
N SER A 536 -75.04 27.65 -5.46
CA SER A 536 -76.03 28.43 -4.71
C SER A 536 -76.23 29.89 -5.17
N GLN A 537 -76.82 30.10 -6.34
CA GLN A 537 -77.54 31.37 -6.59
C GLN A 537 -78.78 31.21 -7.49
N GLY A 538 -79.85 30.66 -6.90
CA GLY A 538 -81.18 30.65 -7.49
C GLY A 538 -82.00 31.89 -7.11
N ASP A 539 -82.31 32.71 -8.12
CA ASP A 539 -83.56 33.48 -8.31
C ASP A 539 -84.14 34.31 -7.13
N ARG A 540 -84.07 35.65 -7.22
CA ARG A 540 -85.10 36.56 -6.67
C ARG A 540 -85.24 37.87 -7.48
N ARG A 541 -86.48 38.15 -7.88
CA ARG A 541 -86.94 39.11 -8.90
C ARG A 541 -87.11 40.58 -8.46
N ARG A 542 -87.07 41.48 -9.47
CA ARG A 542 -87.82 42.77 -9.65
C ARG A 542 -87.55 43.90 -8.63
N GLN A 543 -87.29 45.15 -9.03
CA GLN A 543 -88.09 45.99 -9.96
C GLN A 543 -87.26 46.98 -10.81
N GLN A 544 -87.86 47.55 -11.85
CA GLN A 544 -87.29 48.58 -12.74
C GLN A 544 -87.69 50.00 -12.33
N LYS A 545 -86.81 50.97 -12.60
CA LYS A 545 -87.14 52.18 -13.40
C LYS A 545 -85.87 52.79 -14.03
N PRO A 546 -85.96 53.48 -15.18
CA PRO A 546 -84.80 53.84 -16.01
C PRO A 546 -84.25 55.25 -15.71
N ARG A 547 -83.10 55.54 -16.35
CA ARG A 547 -82.38 56.82 -16.37
C ARG A 547 -83.26 58.03 -16.69
N THR A 548 -82.90 59.16 -16.09
CA THR A 548 -82.90 60.48 -16.75
C THR A 548 -81.47 61.01 -16.69
N ASP A 549 -81.07 61.72 -17.74
CA ASP A 549 -79.77 62.37 -17.88
C ASP A 549 -79.76 63.75 -17.17
N GLU A 550 -78.67 64.49 -17.38
CA GLU A 550 -78.47 65.95 -17.20
C GLU A 550 -78.05 66.51 -15.81
N ASP A 551 -76.86 67.14 -15.88
CA ASP A 551 -76.42 68.42 -15.31
C ASP A 551 -75.72 68.58 -13.94
N ASP A 552 -74.73 69.50 -14.01
CA ASP A 552 -73.79 70.10 -13.03
C ASP A 552 -72.70 69.24 -12.34
#